data_AF-A0A937K825-F1
#
_entry.id   AF-A0A937K825-F1
#
_cell.length_a   1.000
_cell.length_b   1.000
_cell.length_c   1.000
_cell.angle_alpha   90.00
_cell.angle_beta   90.00
_cell.angle_gamma   90.00
#
_symmetry.space_group_name_H-M   'P 1'
#
loop_
_entity.id
_entity.type
_entity.pdbx_description
1 polymer ?
#
loop_
_entity_poly.entity_id
_entity_poly.type
_entity_poly.pdbx_seq_one_letter_code
_entity_poly.pdbx_strand_id
1 'polypeptide(L)'
;MTGRHIVYHIPVCPFSQRLEILLALRGQQDAVEFRVVDITKPREPELLAKTRGTTALPVLETRDGRILKESLVILRYLDEALEGPMLRRSDPLEHAIESMLIAREGPFTMAGYLFVMNQDRARRGEHLDNLLALYRDINDFLTDRNPKGTYLFKDFGLAEAVFAPMFKRFWFLDYYEDFELPRGTDYERVRIWRDACMAHPSTHQVTEEQIVKLYYDYALGAGNGALPEGRNVSSFVFEPSWQSRPMPPKDKYAGSATDRDLGLVA
;
A
#
# COMPACT_ATOMS: atom_id res chain seq x y z
N MET A 1 -25.01 14.34 -10.12
CA MET A 1 -24.44 13.17 -10.82
C MET A 1 -23.05 13.55 -11.27
N THR A 2 -22.06 12.73 -10.95
CA THR A 2 -20.66 13.00 -11.30
C THR A 2 -20.39 12.38 -12.67
N GLY A 3 -19.63 13.05 -13.53
CA GLY A 3 -19.34 12.53 -14.89
C GLY A 3 -18.45 11.28 -14.88
N ARG A 4 -17.78 10.99 -13.75
CA ARG A 4 -16.83 9.89 -13.53
C ARG A 4 -17.08 9.25 -12.15
N HIS A 5 -16.54 8.04 -11.94
CA HIS A 5 -16.41 7.50 -10.58
C HIS A 5 -15.42 8.36 -9.79
N ILE A 6 -15.63 8.52 -8.49
CA ILE A 6 -14.70 9.24 -7.61
C ILE A 6 -14.15 8.28 -6.58
N VAL A 7 -12.83 8.21 -6.44
CA VAL A 7 -12.16 7.50 -5.35
C VAL A 7 -11.64 8.52 -4.36
N TYR A 8 -12.18 8.51 -3.15
CA TYR A 8 -11.61 9.22 -2.02
C TYR A 8 -10.49 8.37 -1.43
N HIS A 9 -9.31 8.95 -1.23
CA HIS A 9 -8.15 8.23 -0.70
C HIS A 9 -7.21 9.11 0.12
N ILE A 10 -6.30 8.47 0.86
CA ILE A 10 -5.24 9.16 1.60
C ILE A 10 -3.97 9.26 0.74
N PRO A 11 -3.07 10.24 0.99
CA PRO A 11 -1.79 10.29 0.28
C PRO A 11 -1.05 8.97 0.37
N VAL A 12 -0.42 8.55 -0.72
CA VAL A 12 0.37 7.31 -0.82
C VAL A 12 -0.31 6.06 -0.26
N CYS A 13 -1.64 5.97 -0.31
CA CYS A 13 -2.41 4.82 0.16
C CYS A 13 -2.15 3.55 -0.67
N PRO A 14 -1.67 2.42 -0.07
CA PRO A 14 -1.43 1.20 -0.85
C PRO A 14 -2.70 0.59 -1.41
N PHE A 15 -3.81 0.72 -0.68
CA PHE A 15 -5.09 0.20 -1.08
C PHE A 15 -5.68 0.95 -2.29
N SER A 16 -5.37 2.23 -2.43
CA SER A 16 -5.81 3.04 -3.59
C SER A 16 -4.90 2.83 -4.80
N GLN A 17 -3.60 2.60 -4.55
CA GLN A 17 -2.66 2.28 -5.62
C GLN A 17 -3.01 0.99 -6.37
N ARG A 18 -3.71 0.04 -5.75
CA ARG A 18 -4.30 -1.11 -6.47
C ARG A 18 -5.17 -0.67 -7.65
N LEU A 19 -6.01 0.34 -7.40
CA LEU A 19 -6.92 0.89 -8.39
C LEU A 19 -6.14 1.68 -9.45
N GLU A 20 -5.16 2.47 -9.02
CA GLU A 20 -4.27 3.20 -9.94
C GLU A 20 -3.50 2.24 -10.88
N ILE A 21 -3.03 1.09 -10.37
CA ILE A 21 -2.36 0.05 -11.17
C ILE A 21 -3.33 -0.56 -12.18
N LEU A 22 -4.54 -0.94 -11.77
CA LEU A 22 -5.57 -1.47 -12.68
C LEU A 22 -5.83 -0.48 -13.83
N LEU A 23 -6.08 0.79 -13.50
CA LEU A 23 -6.38 1.81 -14.49
C LEU A 23 -5.19 2.07 -15.42
N ALA A 24 -3.96 2.09 -14.89
CA ALA A 24 -2.75 2.24 -15.69
C ALA A 24 -2.53 1.06 -16.65
N LEU A 25 -2.76 -0.18 -16.20
CA LEU A 25 -2.67 -1.38 -17.05
C LEU A 25 -3.65 -1.36 -18.22
N ARG A 26 -4.79 -0.67 -18.05
CA ARG A 26 -5.83 -0.55 -19.07
C ARG A 26 -5.78 0.74 -19.89
N GLY A 27 -4.86 1.67 -19.57
CA GLY A 27 -4.84 3.00 -20.18
C GLY A 27 -6.10 3.84 -19.88
N GLN A 28 -6.72 3.61 -18.72
CA GLN A 28 -8.01 4.18 -18.29
C GLN A 28 -7.88 5.06 -17.05
N GLN A 29 -6.74 5.73 -16.85
CA GLN A 29 -6.51 6.60 -15.68
C GLN A 29 -7.58 7.69 -15.55
N ASP A 30 -8.17 8.14 -16.65
CA ASP A 30 -9.25 9.13 -16.69
C ASP A 30 -10.65 8.59 -16.31
N ALA A 31 -10.83 7.27 -16.16
CA ALA A 31 -12.12 6.68 -15.83
C ALA A 31 -12.57 6.97 -14.38
N VAL A 32 -11.62 7.31 -13.52
CA VAL A 32 -11.81 7.57 -12.09
C VAL A 32 -11.14 8.89 -11.72
N GLU A 33 -11.85 9.73 -10.97
CA GLU A 33 -11.29 10.92 -10.33
C GLU A 33 -10.78 10.54 -8.93
N PHE A 34 -9.48 10.71 -8.66
CA PHE A 34 -8.92 10.48 -7.33
C PHE A 34 -8.94 11.78 -6.53
N ARG A 35 -9.65 11.77 -5.39
CA ARG A 35 -9.72 12.89 -4.45
C ARG A 35 -8.94 12.56 -3.19
N VAL A 36 -7.86 13.30 -2.98
CA VAL A 36 -7.05 13.18 -1.76
C VAL A 36 -7.82 13.73 -0.58
N VAL A 37 -7.89 12.94 0.49
CA VAL A 37 -8.47 13.30 1.78
C VAL A 37 -7.32 13.59 2.73
N ASP A 38 -7.36 14.77 3.34
CA ASP A 38 -6.43 15.16 4.39
C ASP A 38 -6.70 14.33 5.65
N ILE A 39 -5.80 13.39 5.96
CA ILE A 39 -5.92 12.52 7.14
C ILE A 39 -5.47 13.19 8.43
N THR A 40 -4.87 14.38 8.34
CA THR A 40 -4.37 15.12 9.51
C THR A 40 -5.49 15.88 10.23
N LYS A 41 -6.71 15.85 9.67
CA LYS A 41 -7.90 16.56 10.18
C LYS A 41 -9.07 15.60 10.36
N PRO A 42 -10.07 15.97 11.19
CA PRO A 42 -11.33 15.25 11.23
C PRO A 42 -11.93 15.09 9.84
N ARG A 43 -12.55 13.93 9.60
CA ARG A 43 -13.14 13.62 8.30
C ARG A 43 -14.26 14.61 7.97
N GLU A 44 -14.27 15.09 6.73
CA GLU A 44 -15.33 15.95 6.21
C GLU A 44 -16.74 15.38 6.48
N PRO A 45 -17.68 16.16 7.04
CA PRO A 45 -19.02 15.68 7.37
C PRO A 45 -19.78 15.08 6.18
N GLU A 46 -19.59 15.63 4.97
CA GLU A 46 -20.22 15.11 3.75
C GLU A 46 -19.71 13.68 3.45
N LEU A 47 -18.40 13.45 3.57
CA LEU A 47 -17.81 12.14 3.32
C LEU A 47 -18.22 11.14 4.42
N LEU A 48 -18.32 11.57 5.69
CA LEU A 48 -18.85 10.73 6.77
C LEU A 48 -20.31 10.34 6.53
N ALA A 49 -21.14 11.25 6.04
CA ALA A 49 -22.53 10.96 5.69
C ALA A 49 -22.61 9.90 4.58
N LYS A 50 -21.81 10.05 3.51
CA LYS A 50 -21.69 9.06 2.42
C LYS A 50 -21.25 7.69 2.93
N THR A 51 -20.28 7.65 3.83
CA THR A 51 -19.73 6.40 4.36
C THR A 51 -20.49 5.86 5.58
N ARG A 52 -21.60 6.49 6.00
CA ARG A 52 -22.34 6.12 7.22
C ARG A 52 -21.43 6.01 8.46
N GLY A 53 -20.50 6.96 8.60
CA GLY A 53 -19.59 7.07 9.73
C GLY A 53 -18.27 6.30 9.62
N THR A 54 -18.05 5.49 8.57
CA THR A 54 -16.75 4.81 8.39
C THR A 54 -15.66 5.78 7.94
N THR A 55 -14.49 5.74 8.59
CA THR A 55 -13.33 6.59 8.26
C THR A 55 -12.29 5.90 7.36
N ALA A 56 -12.36 4.57 7.21
CA ALA A 56 -11.48 3.79 6.35
C ALA A 56 -11.56 4.24 4.88
N LEU A 57 -10.42 4.21 4.19
CA LEU A 57 -10.24 4.58 2.78
C LEU A 57 -9.40 3.50 2.08
N PRO A 58 -9.52 3.33 0.74
CA PRO A 58 -10.34 4.11 -0.18
C PRO A 58 -11.83 3.84 -0.09
N VAL A 59 -12.60 4.81 -0.60
CA VAL A 59 -14.04 4.71 -0.85
C VAL A 59 -14.30 5.15 -2.28
N LEU A 60 -15.10 4.38 -3.03
CA LEU A 60 -15.54 4.75 -4.36
C LEU A 60 -16.99 5.25 -4.33
N GLU A 61 -17.22 6.44 -4.88
CA GLU A 61 -18.54 6.95 -5.25
C GLU A 61 -18.76 6.70 -6.75
N THR A 62 -19.79 5.93 -7.09
CA THR A 62 -20.15 5.64 -8.48
C THR A 62 -20.73 6.88 -9.18
N ARG A 63 -20.82 6.84 -10.51
CA ARG A 63 -21.39 7.94 -11.32
C ARG A 63 -22.81 8.35 -10.87
N ASP A 64 -23.56 7.38 -10.36
CA ASP A 64 -24.93 7.55 -9.83
C ASP A 64 -24.98 7.75 -8.30
N GLY A 65 -23.83 7.97 -7.64
CA GLY A 65 -23.75 8.38 -6.23
C GLY A 65 -23.81 7.24 -5.21
N ARG A 66 -23.68 5.97 -5.62
CA ARG A 66 -23.59 4.83 -4.70
C ARG A 66 -22.18 4.70 -4.14
N ILE A 67 -22.09 4.22 -2.90
CA ILE A 67 -20.83 4.11 -2.16
C ILE A 67 -20.37 2.67 -2.08
N LEU A 68 -19.16 2.40 -2.55
CA LEU A 68 -18.43 1.15 -2.40
C LEU A 68 -17.23 1.35 -1.47
N LYS A 69 -16.98 0.37 -0.62
CA LYS A 69 -15.86 0.34 0.34
C LYS A 69 -15.05 -0.94 0.11
N GLU A 70 -13.91 -1.04 0.78
CA GLU A 70 -12.94 -2.14 0.67
C GLU A 70 -12.22 -2.14 -0.68
N SER A 71 -10.90 -1.96 -0.66
CA SER A 71 -10.13 -1.80 -1.89
C SER A 71 -10.22 -3.00 -2.83
N LEU A 72 -10.27 -4.23 -2.33
CA LEU A 72 -10.43 -5.43 -3.16
C LEU A 72 -11.83 -5.50 -3.80
N VAL A 73 -12.86 -5.02 -3.11
CA VAL A 73 -14.23 -4.95 -3.65
C VAL A 73 -14.32 -3.86 -4.71
N ILE A 74 -13.73 -2.69 -4.46
CA ILE A 74 -13.65 -1.59 -5.42
C ILE A 74 -12.84 -2.01 -6.66
N LEU A 75 -11.71 -2.70 -6.44
CA LEU A 75 -10.86 -3.24 -7.51
C LEU A 75 -11.64 -4.18 -8.42
N ARG A 76 -12.35 -5.17 -7.83
CA ARG A 76 -13.22 -6.09 -8.58
C ARG A 76 -14.31 -5.33 -9.34
N TYR A 77 -14.99 -4.39 -8.68
CA TYR A 77 -16.04 -3.59 -9.31
C TYR A 77 -15.52 -2.84 -10.54
N LEU A 78 -14.36 -2.17 -10.43
CA LEU A 78 -13.75 -1.49 -11.57
C LEU A 78 -13.28 -2.47 -12.66
N ASP A 79 -12.75 -3.63 -12.26
CA ASP A 79 -12.32 -4.68 -13.20
C ASP A 79 -13.49 -5.21 -14.04
N GLU A 80 -14.68 -5.32 -13.45
CA GLU A 80 -15.91 -5.80 -14.11
C GLU A 80 -16.70 -4.70 -14.83
N ALA A 81 -16.72 -3.47 -14.30
CA ALA A 81 -17.59 -2.40 -14.78
C ALA A 81 -16.94 -1.54 -15.88
N LEU A 82 -15.61 -1.47 -15.94
CA LEU A 82 -14.90 -0.73 -16.99
C LEU A 82 -14.70 -1.61 -18.23
N GLU A 83 -14.86 -1.00 -19.40
CA GLU A 83 -14.62 -1.66 -20.69
C GLU A 83 -13.16 -2.14 -20.82
N GLY A 84 -12.94 -3.16 -21.63
CA GLY A 84 -11.61 -3.72 -21.90
C GLY A 84 -11.35 -5.07 -21.19
N PRO A 85 -10.14 -5.63 -21.37
CA PRO A 85 -9.80 -6.93 -20.80
C PRO A 85 -9.72 -6.87 -19.28
N MET A 86 -10.26 -7.92 -18.63
CA MET A 86 -10.14 -8.10 -17.18
C MET A 86 -8.69 -8.30 -16.76
N LEU A 87 -8.34 -7.75 -15.60
CA LEU A 87 -7.06 -8.01 -14.95
C LEU A 87 -7.06 -9.38 -14.26
N ARG A 88 -8.22 -9.78 -13.70
CA ARG A 88 -8.39 -11.14 -13.19
C ARG A 88 -8.26 -12.17 -14.32
N ARG A 89 -7.85 -13.38 -13.97
CA ARG A 89 -7.80 -14.49 -14.94
C ARG A 89 -9.20 -14.85 -15.41
N SER A 90 -9.32 -15.17 -16.70
CA SER A 90 -10.58 -15.60 -17.32
C SER A 90 -10.90 -17.05 -17.00
N ASP A 91 -9.87 -17.90 -16.88
CA ASP A 91 -10.03 -19.28 -16.45
C ASP A 91 -10.43 -19.33 -14.96
N PRO A 92 -11.50 -20.05 -14.59
CA PRO A 92 -11.97 -20.10 -13.21
C PRO A 92 -10.95 -20.68 -12.22
N LEU A 93 -10.14 -21.66 -12.63
CA LEU A 93 -9.13 -22.27 -11.77
C LEU A 93 -7.96 -21.30 -11.55
N GLU A 94 -7.47 -20.66 -12.60
CA GLU A 94 -6.43 -19.64 -12.48
C GLU A 94 -6.91 -18.47 -11.59
N HIS A 95 -8.17 -18.04 -11.73
CA HIS A 95 -8.76 -17.01 -10.89
C HIS A 95 -8.83 -17.44 -9.41
N ALA A 96 -9.17 -18.71 -9.15
CA ALA A 96 -9.16 -19.26 -7.80
C ALA A 96 -7.73 -19.29 -7.21
N ILE A 97 -6.72 -19.61 -8.02
CA ILE A 97 -5.31 -19.64 -7.60
C ILE A 97 -4.80 -18.23 -7.25
N GLU A 98 -5.05 -17.21 -8.08
CA GLU A 98 -4.69 -15.83 -7.70
C GLU A 98 -5.45 -15.36 -6.46
N SER A 99 -6.71 -15.77 -6.29
CA SER A 99 -7.49 -15.45 -5.10
C SER A 99 -6.91 -16.10 -3.83
N MET A 100 -6.38 -17.33 -3.91
CA MET A 100 -5.65 -17.97 -2.80
C MET A 100 -4.39 -17.19 -2.41
N LEU A 101 -3.67 -16.62 -3.38
CA LEU A 101 -2.52 -15.78 -3.08
C LEU A 101 -2.96 -14.45 -2.45
N ILE A 102 -3.98 -13.80 -3.00
CA ILE A 102 -4.57 -12.55 -2.49
C ILE A 102 -5.07 -12.71 -1.04
N ALA A 103 -5.59 -13.88 -0.66
CA ALA A 103 -6.02 -14.13 0.71
C ALA A 103 -4.88 -14.01 1.76
N ARG A 104 -3.62 -14.12 1.34
CA ARG A 104 -2.43 -13.93 2.20
C ARG A 104 -2.06 -12.47 2.42
N GLU A 105 -2.62 -11.56 1.62
CA GLU A 105 -2.24 -10.15 1.64
C GLU A 105 -2.58 -9.47 2.97
N GLY A 106 -3.76 -9.74 3.55
CA GLY A 106 -4.19 -9.09 4.79
C GLY A 106 -3.19 -9.29 5.95
N PRO A 107 -2.86 -10.56 6.31
CA PRO A 107 -1.83 -10.84 7.31
C PRO A 107 -0.45 -10.28 6.96
N PHE A 108 -0.05 -10.35 5.69
CA PHE A 108 1.23 -9.81 5.21
C PHE A 108 1.35 -8.30 5.42
N THR A 109 0.32 -7.56 4.99
CA THR A 109 0.23 -6.10 5.18
C THR A 109 0.22 -5.74 6.66
N MET A 110 -0.57 -6.44 7.47
CA MET A 110 -0.63 -6.20 8.91
C MET A 110 0.73 -6.41 9.58
N ALA A 111 1.44 -7.49 9.25
CA ALA A 111 2.75 -7.79 9.83
C ALA A 111 3.76 -6.67 9.53
N GLY A 112 3.81 -6.16 8.30
CA GLY A 112 4.71 -5.05 7.96
C GLY A 112 4.36 -3.73 8.65
N TYR A 113 3.07 -3.40 8.77
CA TYR A 113 2.63 -2.22 9.51
C TYR A 113 2.91 -2.32 11.01
N LEU A 114 2.66 -3.47 11.63
CA LEU A 114 3.01 -3.69 13.03
C LEU A 114 4.51 -3.61 13.26
N PHE A 115 5.32 -4.11 12.31
CA PHE A 115 6.77 -4.04 12.39
C PHE A 115 7.27 -2.59 12.36
N VAL A 116 6.85 -1.77 11.38
CA VAL A 116 7.30 -0.37 11.32
C VAL A 116 6.81 0.43 12.52
N MET A 117 5.61 0.16 13.04
CA MET A 117 5.03 0.85 14.20
C MET A 117 5.61 0.43 15.55
N ASN A 118 6.36 -0.67 15.61
CA ASN A 118 6.98 -1.12 16.85
C ASN A 118 7.97 -0.08 17.39
N GLN A 119 7.79 0.36 18.65
CA GLN A 119 8.68 1.26 19.38
C GLN A 119 9.56 0.54 20.42
N ASP A 120 9.42 -0.77 20.56
CA ASP A 120 10.22 -1.58 21.48
C ASP A 120 11.35 -2.30 20.72
N ARG A 121 12.59 -1.84 20.90
CA ARG A 121 13.77 -2.42 20.23
C ARG A 121 13.96 -3.90 20.58
N ALA A 122 13.57 -4.35 21.78
CA ALA A 122 13.70 -5.74 22.18
C ALA A 122 12.76 -6.67 21.38
N ARG A 123 11.63 -6.13 20.89
CA ARG A 123 10.63 -6.88 20.11
C ARG A 123 10.88 -6.87 18.59
N ARG A 124 11.92 -6.18 18.12
CA ARG A 124 12.26 -6.11 16.69
C ARG A 124 12.39 -7.51 16.06
N GLY A 125 13.05 -8.45 16.75
CA GLY A 125 13.24 -9.82 16.27
C GLY A 125 11.92 -10.58 16.06
N GLU A 126 10.97 -10.42 16.99
CA GLU A 126 9.64 -11.05 16.90
C GLU A 126 8.90 -10.58 15.64
N HIS A 127 8.88 -9.28 15.38
CA HIS A 127 8.23 -8.72 14.19
C HIS A 127 8.92 -9.15 12.89
N LEU A 128 10.25 -9.20 12.88
CA LEU A 128 11.03 -9.70 11.75
C LEU A 128 10.67 -11.17 11.45
N ASP A 129 10.70 -12.05 12.46
CA ASP A 129 10.41 -13.47 12.29
C ASP A 129 8.99 -13.71 11.77
N ASN A 130 8.01 -12.95 12.28
CA ASN A 130 6.63 -13.00 11.82
C ASN A 130 6.49 -12.62 10.33
N LEU A 131 7.13 -11.52 9.90
CA LEU A 131 7.11 -11.11 8.50
C LEU A 131 7.84 -12.11 7.60
N LEU A 132 8.98 -12.64 8.04
CA LEU A 132 9.74 -13.65 7.30
C LEU A 132 8.97 -14.96 7.14
N ALA A 133 8.16 -15.36 8.12
CA ALA A 133 7.28 -16.53 7.99
C ALA A 133 6.26 -16.36 6.86
N LEU A 134 5.67 -15.17 6.71
CA LEU A 134 4.73 -14.87 5.64
C LEU A 134 5.41 -14.82 4.27
N TYR A 135 6.65 -14.31 4.19
CA TYR A 135 7.44 -14.39 2.97
C TYR A 135 7.73 -15.83 2.55
N ARG A 136 8.05 -16.73 3.50
CA ARG A 136 8.26 -18.16 3.21
C ARG A 136 6.97 -18.83 2.71
N ASP A 137 5.83 -18.59 3.35
CA ASP A 137 4.53 -19.12 2.87
C ASP A 137 4.20 -18.64 1.44
N ILE A 138 4.44 -17.36 1.13
CA ILE A 138 4.28 -16.83 -0.23
C ILE A 138 5.28 -17.48 -1.20
N ASN A 139 6.54 -17.66 -0.78
CA ASN A 139 7.57 -18.32 -1.58
C ASN A 139 7.19 -19.76 -1.94
N ASP A 140 6.73 -20.53 -0.96
CA ASP A 140 6.31 -21.91 -1.13
C ASP A 140 5.10 -22.00 -2.07
N PHE A 141 4.12 -21.10 -1.90
CA PHE A 141 2.97 -21.00 -2.80
C PHE A 141 3.42 -20.73 -4.25
N LEU A 142 4.27 -19.73 -4.47
CA LEU A 142 4.74 -19.39 -5.82
C LEU A 142 5.60 -20.49 -6.43
N THR A 143 6.36 -21.22 -5.61
CA THR A 143 7.21 -22.34 -6.05
C THR A 143 6.35 -23.53 -6.51
N ASP A 144 5.27 -23.85 -5.78
CA ASP A 144 4.30 -24.87 -6.18
C ASP A 144 3.59 -24.50 -7.49
N ARG A 145 3.14 -23.25 -7.62
CA ARG A 145 2.32 -22.83 -8.77
C ARG A 145 3.13 -22.56 -10.04
N ASN A 146 4.29 -21.92 -9.93
CA ASN A 146 5.07 -21.49 -11.08
C ASN A 146 6.56 -21.29 -10.70
N PRO A 147 7.32 -22.39 -10.51
CA PRO A 147 8.66 -22.35 -9.89
C PRO A 147 9.70 -21.55 -10.67
N LYS A 148 9.54 -21.44 -12.00
CA LYS A 148 10.47 -20.71 -12.88
C LYS A 148 9.88 -19.40 -13.41
N GLY A 149 8.70 -19.03 -12.92
CA GLY A 149 7.99 -17.85 -13.39
C GLY A 149 8.51 -16.55 -12.80
N THR A 150 8.32 -15.46 -13.53
CA THR A 150 8.51 -14.11 -13.01
C THR A 150 7.33 -13.70 -12.13
N TYR A 151 6.12 -13.79 -12.68
CA TYR A 151 4.84 -13.52 -12.01
C TYR A 151 4.17 -14.80 -11.52
N LEU A 152 3.02 -14.72 -10.84
CA LEU A 152 2.24 -15.92 -10.48
C LEU A 152 1.92 -16.75 -11.73
N PHE A 153 1.51 -16.08 -12.80
CA PHE A 153 1.34 -16.67 -14.14
C PHE A 153 2.36 -16.09 -15.12
N LYS A 154 2.06 -16.14 -16.43
CA LYS A 154 2.94 -15.61 -17.48
C LYS A 154 3.12 -14.09 -17.39
N ASP A 155 2.01 -13.37 -17.19
CA ASP A 155 1.95 -11.90 -17.27
C ASP A 155 1.54 -11.31 -15.91
N PHE A 156 1.87 -10.04 -15.66
CA PHE A 156 1.42 -9.30 -14.48
C PHE A 156 -0.12 -9.29 -14.42
N GLY A 157 -0.69 -9.73 -13.30
CA GLY A 157 -2.14 -9.89 -13.15
C GLY A 157 -2.69 -9.29 -11.85
N LEU A 158 -3.84 -9.80 -11.42
CA LEU A 158 -4.57 -9.29 -10.26
C LEU A 158 -3.77 -9.45 -8.97
N ALA A 159 -3.14 -10.61 -8.74
CA ALA A 159 -2.33 -10.83 -7.54
C ALA A 159 -1.17 -9.84 -7.46
N GLU A 160 -0.46 -9.60 -8.56
CA GLU A 160 0.63 -8.62 -8.62
C GLU A 160 0.11 -7.19 -8.33
N ALA A 161 -1.03 -6.79 -8.90
CA ALA A 161 -1.63 -5.48 -8.63
C ALA A 161 -2.03 -5.29 -7.16
N VAL A 162 -2.39 -6.38 -6.46
CA VAL A 162 -2.74 -6.38 -5.04
C VAL A 162 -1.52 -6.25 -4.14
N PHE A 163 -0.42 -6.94 -4.46
CA PHE A 163 0.78 -7.03 -3.63
C PHE A 163 1.85 -5.96 -3.93
N ALA A 164 1.98 -5.50 -5.17
CA ALA A 164 2.97 -4.48 -5.54
C ALA A 164 2.89 -3.20 -4.67
N PRO A 165 1.68 -2.67 -4.35
CA PRO A 165 1.54 -1.58 -3.40
C PRO A 165 2.11 -1.89 -2.01
N MET A 166 1.99 -3.13 -1.52
CA MET A 166 2.45 -3.51 -0.19
C MET A 166 3.97 -3.59 -0.14
N PHE A 167 4.59 -4.18 -1.16
CA PHE A 167 6.05 -4.19 -1.30
C PHE A 167 6.64 -2.78 -1.32
N LYS A 168 6.00 -1.85 -2.05
CA LYS A 168 6.44 -0.44 -2.08
C LYS A 168 6.25 0.28 -0.74
N ARG A 169 5.27 -0.12 0.08
CA ARG A 169 5.13 0.45 1.43
C ARG A 169 6.25 -0.05 2.31
N PHE A 170 6.66 -1.30 2.15
CA PHE A 170 7.73 -1.87 2.96
C PHE A 170 9.12 -1.28 2.69
N TRP A 171 9.27 -0.34 1.75
CA TRP A 171 10.42 0.59 1.75
C TRP A 171 10.62 1.30 3.09
N PHE A 172 9.56 1.52 3.88
CA PHE A 172 9.72 2.01 5.25
C PHE A 172 10.45 1.00 6.17
N LEU A 173 10.40 -0.31 5.89
CA LEU A 173 11.12 -1.33 6.66
C LEU A 173 12.57 -1.36 6.21
N ASP A 174 12.81 -1.30 4.90
CA ASP A 174 14.16 -1.20 4.34
C ASP A 174 14.90 0.00 4.96
N TYR A 175 14.21 1.15 5.09
CA TYR A 175 14.78 2.35 5.69
C TYR A 175 14.81 2.31 7.23
N TYR A 176 13.67 2.23 7.92
CA TYR A 176 13.65 2.42 9.39
C TYR A 176 14.00 1.18 10.21
N GLU A 177 14.01 0.00 9.58
CA GLU A 177 14.26 -1.27 10.24
C GLU A 177 15.46 -2.01 9.67
N ASP A 178 16.21 -1.46 8.70
CA ASP A 178 17.28 -2.18 8.00
C ASP A 178 16.82 -3.57 7.51
N PHE A 179 15.56 -3.65 7.04
CA PHE A 179 15.01 -4.91 6.58
C PHE A 179 15.67 -5.33 5.26
N GLU A 180 16.15 -6.57 5.23
CA GLU A 180 16.54 -7.25 4.01
C GLU A 180 15.85 -8.60 3.96
N LEU A 181 15.22 -8.91 2.83
CA LEU A 181 14.70 -10.24 2.59
C LEU A 181 15.90 -11.23 2.52
N PRO A 182 15.95 -12.31 3.32
CA PRO A 182 17.09 -13.22 3.37
C PRO A 182 17.30 -13.98 2.06
N ARG A 183 18.56 -14.22 1.68
CA ARG A 183 18.90 -15.06 0.52
C ARG A 183 18.72 -16.55 0.86
N GLY A 184 18.39 -17.36 -0.14
CA GLY A 184 18.18 -18.80 0.01
C GLY A 184 16.93 -19.28 -0.74
N THR A 185 16.80 -20.60 -0.86
CA THR A 185 15.68 -21.26 -1.58
C THR A 185 14.31 -20.92 -1.01
N ASP A 186 14.24 -20.70 0.31
CA ASP A 186 13.00 -20.37 1.03
C ASP A 186 12.47 -18.96 0.73
N TYR A 187 13.23 -18.17 -0.04
CA TYR A 187 12.90 -16.78 -0.38
C TYR A 187 13.15 -16.43 -1.85
N GLU A 188 13.76 -17.32 -2.63
CA GLU A 188 14.21 -17.01 -3.99
C GLU A 188 13.04 -16.66 -4.91
N ARG A 189 11.98 -17.46 -4.87
CA ARG A 189 10.84 -17.30 -5.77
C ARG A 189 10.03 -16.05 -5.45
N VAL A 190 9.79 -15.77 -4.17
CA VAL A 190 9.11 -14.55 -3.74
C VAL A 190 9.95 -13.30 -3.98
N ARG A 191 11.28 -13.39 -3.92
CA ARG A 191 12.17 -12.28 -4.29
C ARG A 191 12.02 -11.92 -5.76
N ILE A 192 12.14 -12.90 -6.66
CA ILE A 192 11.97 -12.69 -8.11
C ILE A 192 10.61 -12.06 -8.38
N TRP A 193 9.56 -12.57 -7.73
CA TRP A 193 8.21 -12.04 -7.85
C TRP A 193 8.10 -10.59 -7.37
N ARG A 194 8.57 -10.31 -6.16
CA ARG A 194 8.57 -8.99 -5.53
C ARG A 194 9.29 -7.97 -6.40
N ASP A 195 10.50 -8.31 -6.85
CA ASP A 195 11.35 -7.40 -7.62
C ASP A 195 10.71 -7.09 -8.98
N ALA A 196 10.12 -8.09 -9.65
CA ALA A 196 9.36 -7.88 -10.88
C ALA A 196 8.10 -7.03 -10.67
N CYS A 197 7.34 -7.28 -9.60
CA CYS A 197 6.18 -6.48 -9.22
C CYS A 197 6.55 -5.00 -9.01
N MET A 198 7.63 -4.72 -8.30
CA MET A 198 8.07 -3.35 -8.00
C MET A 198 8.63 -2.61 -9.21
N ALA A 199 9.24 -3.33 -10.16
CA ALA A 199 9.82 -2.80 -11.40
C ALA A 199 8.80 -2.60 -12.53
N HIS A 200 7.58 -3.12 -12.38
CA HIS A 200 6.57 -3.01 -13.43
C HIS A 200 6.14 -1.54 -13.64
N PRO A 201 6.13 -1.00 -14.88
CA PRO A 201 5.88 0.43 -15.15
C PRO A 201 4.57 0.97 -14.58
N SER A 202 3.51 0.16 -14.59
CA SER A 202 2.21 0.52 -14.02
C SER A 202 2.19 0.66 -12.50
N THR A 203 3.34 0.52 -11.81
CA THR A 203 3.45 0.63 -10.35
C THR A 203 4.27 1.84 -9.87
N HIS A 204 4.62 2.76 -10.77
CA HIS A 204 5.49 3.92 -10.49
C HIS A 204 4.78 5.15 -9.88
N GLN A 205 3.57 4.99 -9.33
CA GLN A 205 2.80 6.12 -8.75
C GLN A 205 3.43 6.74 -7.50
N VAL A 206 4.34 6.02 -6.83
CA VAL A 206 5.04 6.47 -5.61
C VAL A 206 6.53 6.18 -5.71
N THR A 207 7.34 6.97 -5.00
CA THR A 207 8.78 6.77 -4.87
C THR A 207 9.15 6.32 -3.46
N GLU A 208 10.32 5.70 -3.31
CA GLU A 208 10.87 5.32 -2.01
C GLU A 208 11.00 6.51 -1.06
N GLU A 209 11.61 7.60 -1.52
CA GLU A 209 11.76 8.83 -0.74
C GLU A 209 10.41 9.38 -0.24
N GLN A 210 9.39 9.37 -1.09
CA GLN A 210 8.05 9.81 -0.72
C GLN A 210 7.45 8.91 0.37
N ILE A 211 7.57 7.59 0.22
CA ILE A 211 7.09 6.64 1.21
C ILE A 211 7.80 6.84 2.54
N VAL A 212 9.14 6.88 2.54
CA VAL A 212 9.92 7.07 3.76
C VAL A 212 9.51 8.35 4.47
N LYS A 213 9.46 9.49 3.77
CA LYS A 213 9.09 10.79 4.35
C LYS A 213 7.67 10.81 4.91
N LEU A 214 6.68 10.31 4.18
CA LEU A 214 5.28 10.38 4.61
C LEU A 214 4.94 9.34 5.68
N TYR A 215 5.65 8.22 5.76
CA TYR A 215 5.43 7.19 6.78
C TYR A 215 6.31 7.37 8.04
N TYR A 216 6.98 8.51 8.22
CA TYR A 216 7.80 8.73 9.42
C TYR A 216 7.01 8.60 10.72
N ASP A 217 5.79 9.16 10.80
CA ASP A 217 4.99 9.05 12.03
C ASP A 217 4.54 7.60 12.31
N TYR A 218 4.33 6.79 11.25
CA TYR A 218 4.09 5.35 11.42
C TYR A 218 5.31 4.67 12.05
N ALA A 219 6.52 5.05 11.66
CA ALA A 219 7.75 4.56 12.29
C ALA A 219 7.89 4.98 13.75
N LEU A 220 7.06 5.90 14.25
CA LEU A 220 6.97 6.30 15.65
C LEU A 220 5.69 5.77 16.34
N GLY A 221 5.01 4.79 15.75
CA GLY A 221 3.80 4.17 16.31
C GLY A 221 2.52 4.98 16.10
N ALA A 222 2.57 6.09 15.36
CA ALA A 222 1.44 6.98 15.11
C ALA A 222 0.94 6.84 13.66
N GLY A 223 -0.06 5.97 13.47
CA GLY A 223 -0.68 5.73 12.16
C GLY A 223 -1.88 6.63 11.87
N ASN A 224 -2.32 6.66 10.61
CA ASN A 224 -3.57 7.28 10.16
C ASN A 224 -3.71 8.78 10.51
N GLY A 225 -2.62 9.53 10.44
CA GLY A 225 -2.61 10.97 10.73
C GLY A 225 -2.54 11.32 12.23
N ALA A 226 -2.44 10.33 13.12
CA ALA A 226 -2.09 10.57 14.51
C ALA A 226 -0.70 11.19 14.64
N LEU A 227 -0.48 11.95 15.72
CA LEU A 227 0.79 12.62 15.98
C LEU A 227 1.59 11.85 17.03
N PRO A 228 2.91 11.63 16.81
CA PRO A 228 3.82 11.23 17.87
C PRO A 228 3.85 12.26 19.00
N GLU A 229 4.27 11.86 20.20
CA GLU A 229 4.41 12.79 21.33
C GLU A 229 5.37 13.94 20.98
N GLY A 230 4.98 15.17 21.35
CA GLY A 230 5.76 16.38 21.10
C GLY A 230 5.70 16.94 19.67
N ARG A 231 4.94 16.33 18.76
CA ARG A 231 4.74 16.79 17.38
C ARG A 231 3.44 17.60 17.25
N ASN A 232 3.45 18.62 16.38
CA ASN A 232 2.25 19.42 16.06
C ASN A 232 1.77 19.21 14.62
N VAL A 233 2.64 18.72 13.73
CA VAL A 233 2.34 18.55 12.31
C VAL A 233 2.62 17.12 11.92
N SER A 234 1.68 16.47 11.22
CA SER A 234 1.91 15.12 10.72
C SER A 234 2.88 15.15 9.54
N SER A 235 3.70 14.11 9.43
CA SER A 235 4.49 13.78 8.24
C SER A 235 3.62 13.68 6.96
N PHE A 236 2.32 13.43 7.08
CA PHE A 236 1.35 13.45 5.97
C PHE A 236 0.83 14.84 5.55
N VAL A 237 1.30 15.93 6.18
CA VAL A 237 0.92 17.29 5.78
C VAL A 237 1.20 17.53 4.30
N PHE A 238 0.42 18.37 3.62
CA PHE A 238 0.61 18.62 2.18
C PHE A 238 1.69 19.68 1.92
N GLU A 239 1.73 20.71 2.76
CA GLU A 239 2.71 21.79 2.67
C GLU A 239 3.49 21.93 3.98
N PRO A 240 4.83 22.09 3.93
CA PRO A 240 5.68 22.15 2.73
C PRO A 240 5.72 20.82 1.96
N SER A 241 5.73 20.82 0.63
CA SER A 241 5.80 19.60 -0.19
C SER A 241 6.94 18.64 0.22
N TRP A 242 6.70 17.33 0.19
CA TRP A 242 7.66 16.31 0.63
C TRP A 242 9.01 16.37 -0.11
N GLN A 243 9.01 16.81 -1.37
CA GLN A 243 10.22 16.98 -2.18
C GLN A 243 11.18 18.04 -1.60
N SER A 244 10.66 19.01 -0.86
CA SER A 244 11.45 20.07 -0.23
C SER A 244 11.98 19.71 1.16
N ARG A 245 11.47 18.62 1.75
CA ARG A 245 11.83 18.21 3.12
C ARG A 245 13.15 17.44 3.15
N PRO A 246 13.91 17.47 4.25
CA PRO A 246 15.03 16.56 4.44
C PRO A 246 14.56 15.11 4.58
N MET A 247 15.49 14.16 4.44
CA MET A 247 15.21 12.77 4.82
C MET A 247 15.09 12.67 6.35
N PRO A 248 14.09 11.94 6.87
CA PRO A 248 13.94 11.71 8.30
C PRO A 248 15.08 10.85 8.85
N PRO A 249 15.35 10.89 10.17
CA PRO A 249 16.35 10.02 10.77
C PRO A 249 15.98 8.55 10.60
N LYS A 250 16.99 7.73 10.32
CA LYS A 250 16.83 6.30 10.04
C LYS A 250 16.53 5.49 11.30
N ASP A 251 17.26 5.75 12.40
CA ASP A 251 17.07 5.03 13.66
C ASP A 251 15.80 5.53 14.37
N LYS A 252 14.67 4.87 14.10
CA LYS A 252 13.37 5.19 14.72
C LYS A 252 13.34 4.97 16.24
N TYR A 253 14.30 4.23 16.80
CA TYR A 253 14.36 3.96 18.25
C TYR A 253 15.20 5.00 19.01
N ALA A 254 15.89 5.90 18.30
CA ALA A 254 16.72 6.94 18.92
C ALA A 254 15.91 8.15 19.44
N GLY A 255 14.60 8.17 19.20
CA GLY A 255 13.69 9.25 19.57
C GLY A 255 12.98 9.86 18.35
N SER A 256 12.18 10.89 18.61
CA SER A 256 11.38 11.59 17.59
C SER A 256 12.07 12.86 17.12
N ALA A 257 12.20 13.04 15.81
CA ALA A 257 12.63 14.30 15.20
C ALA A 257 11.55 15.38 15.35
N THR A 258 11.95 16.64 15.51
CA THR A 258 10.99 17.75 15.64
C THR A 258 10.31 18.08 14.32
N ASP A 259 9.21 18.85 14.37
CA ASP A 259 8.55 19.36 13.15
C ASP A 259 9.52 20.15 12.26
N ARG A 260 10.49 20.85 12.86
CA ARG A 260 11.52 21.63 12.14
C ARG A 260 12.56 20.74 11.50
N ASP A 261 13.05 19.73 12.22
CA ASP A 261 14.06 18.78 11.69
C ASP A 261 13.53 18.01 10.48
N LEU A 262 12.23 17.76 10.44
CA LEU A 262 11.53 17.10 9.34
C LEU A 262 11.09 18.06 8.22
N GLY A 263 11.31 19.37 8.37
CA GLY A 263 10.87 20.38 7.40
C GLY A 263 9.34 20.46 7.25
N LEU A 264 8.58 20.19 8.30
CA LEU A 264 7.10 20.22 8.28
C LEU A 264 6.52 21.61 8.53
N VAL A 265 7.36 22.56 8.93
CA VAL A 265 7.03 23.97 9.14
C VAL A 265 8.02 24.85 8.38
N ALA A 266 7.57 26.03 7.95
CA ALA A 266 8.39 27.03 7.26
C ALA A 266 9.39 27.73 8.19
#